data_AF-A0A1Z7YQQ3-F1
#
_entry.id   AF-A0A1Z7YQQ3-F1
#
_cell.length_a   1.000
_cell.length_b   1.000
_cell.length_c   1.000
_cell.angle_alpha   90.00
_cell.angle_beta   90.00
_cell.angle_gamma   90.00
#
_symmetry.space_group_name_H-M   'P 1'
#
loop_
_entity.id
_entity.type
_entity.pdbx_description
1 polymer ?
#
loop_
_entity_poly.entity_id
_entity_poly.type
_entity_poly.pdbx_seq_one_letter_code
_entity_poly.pdbx_strand_id
1 'polypeptide(L)'
;MVNTGHLRTGLFYALLSMTEKIGGAVAIGITYMALDLIGFIPGGNNDKDVISSFEMLFIIPRMLFNLMIAIIILGFPIDKARQEYNRKVIEGR
;
A
#
# COMPACT_ATOMS: atom_id res chain seq x y z
N MET A 1 -0.55 -27.18 -1.37
CA MET A 1 -1.41 -27.62 -0.24
C MET A 1 -2.60 -26.69 -0.18
N VAL A 2 -3.74 -27.10 -0.74
CA VAL A 2 -5.02 -26.37 -0.61
C VAL A 2 -5.77 -27.01 0.56
N ASN A 3 -5.59 -26.44 1.75
CA ASN A 3 -6.29 -26.88 2.96
C ASN A 3 -7.46 -25.92 3.22
N THR A 4 -8.57 -26.08 2.48
CA THR A 4 -9.79 -25.28 2.68
C THR A 4 -10.61 -25.86 3.84
N GLY A 5 -10.05 -25.78 5.05
CA GLY A 5 -10.72 -26.25 6.28
C GLY A 5 -11.76 -25.27 6.82
N HIS A 6 -11.67 -23.97 6.52
CA HIS A 6 -12.70 -22.97 6.84
C HIS A 6 -12.58 -21.79 5.85
N LEU A 7 -13.71 -21.23 5.40
CA LEU A 7 -13.79 -20.01 4.58
C LEU A 7 -13.26 -18.79 5.37
N ARG A 8 -11.93 -18.66 5.47
CA ARG A 8 -11.25 -17.52 6.11
C ARG A 8 -11.11 -16.30 5.20
N THR A 9 -11.64 -16.35 3.97
CA THR A 9 -11.61 -15.25 3.02
C THR A 9 -12.16 -13.96 3.62
N GLY A 10 -13.28 -14.05 4.37
CA GLY A 10 -13.85 -12.89 5.07
C GLY A 10 -12.93 -12.32 6.15
N LEU A 11 -12.22 -13.17 6.90
CA LEU A 11 -11.26 -12.73 7.93
C LEU A 11 -10.02 -12.08 7.31
N PHE A 12 -9.45 -12.68 6.26
CA PHE A 12 -8.30 -12.10 5.55
C PHE A 12 -8.65 -10.77 4.89
N TYR A 13 -9.84 -10.69 4.28
CA TYR A 13 -10.32 -9.43 3.70
C TYR A 13 -10.56 -8.37 4.78
N ALA A 14 -11.18 -8.73 5.91
CA ALA A 14 -11.37 -7.82 7.03
C ALA A 14 -10.03 -7.28 7.57
N LEU A 15 -9.01 -8.13 7.72
CA LEU A 15 -7.67 -7.73 8.14
C LEU A 15 -7.01 -6.81 7.11
N LEU A 16 -7.14 -7.10 5.83
CA LEU A 16 -6.62 -6.24 4.76
C LEU A 16 -7.28 -4.86 4.80
N SER A 17 -8.61 -4.80 4.79
CA SER A 17 -9.34 -3.53 4.82
C SER A 17 -9.10 -2.74 6.11
N MET A 18 -8.91 -3.41 7.25
CA MET A 18 -8.52 -2.74 8.49
C MET A 18 -7.11 -2.16 8.39
N THR A 19 -6.18 -2.91 7.81
CA THR A 19 -4.80 -2.44 7.56
C THR A 19 -4.79 -1.21 6.65
N GLU A 20 -5.61 -1.19 5.60
CA GLU A 20 -5.75 -0.03 4.71
C GLU A 20 -6.25 1.21 5.46
N LYS A 21 -7.26 1.05 6.33
CA LYS A 21 -7.81 2.16 7.13
C LYS A 21 -6.78 2.71 8.12
N ILE A 22 -6.07 1.83 8.82
CA ILE A 22 -5.02 2.22 9.78
C ILE A 22 -3.88 2.90 9.03
N GLY A 23 -3.42 2.31 7.93
CA GLY A 23 -2.38 2.89 7.08
C GLY A 23 -2.77 4.27 6.57
N GLY A 24 -4.01 4.45 6.12
CA GLY A 24 -4.55 5.74 5.70
C GLY A 24 -4.54 6.78 6.82
N ALA A 25 -5.00 6.43 8.02
CA ALA A 25 -5.00 7.34 9.17
C ALA A 25 -3.57 7.76 9.58
N VAL A 26 -2.64 6.81 9.60
CA VAL A 26 -1.23 7.06 9.90
C VAL A 26 -0.59 7.95 8.82
N ALA A 27 -0.88 7.68 7.54
CA ALA A 27 -0.36 8.47 6.43
C ALA A 27 -0.81 9.93 6.51
N ILE A 28 -2.08 10.17 6.85
CA ILE A 28 -2.61 11.53 7.07
C ILE A 28 -1.83 12.24 8.18
N GLY A 29 -1.66 11.59 9.33
CA GLY A 29 -0.94 12.17 10.47
C GLY A 29 0.52 12.52 10.13
N ILE A 30 1.24 11.59 9.50
CA ILE A 30 2.63 11.82 9.07
C ILE A 30 2.71 12.95 8.05
N THR A 31 1.76 13.02 7.11
CA THR A 31 1.75 14.05 6.06
C THR A 31 1.57 15.44 6.67
N TYR A 32 0.62 15.60 7.59
CA TYR A 32 0.43 16.90 8.26
C TYR A 32 1.63 17.31 9.12
N MET A 33 2.24 16.37 9.85
CA MET A 33 3.49 16.66 10.58
C MET A 33 4.61 17.09 9.63
N ALA A 34 4.76 16.42 8.49
CA ALA A 34 5.78 16.79 7.50
C ALA A 34 5.51 18.17 6.87
N LEU A 35 4.25 18.50 6.57
CA LEU A 35 3.87 19.80 6.05
C LEU A 35 4.15 20.93 7.05
N ASP A 36 3.89 20.70 8.34
CA ASP A 36 4.19 21.64 9.42
C ASP A 36 5.71 21.87 9.56
N LEU A 37 6.51 20.80 9.47
CA LEU A 37 7.98 20.89 9.49
C LEU A 37 8.58 21.67 8.31
N ILE A 38 7.94 21.60 7.14
CA ILE A 38 8.36 22.34 5.93
C ILE A 38 7.88 23.80 5.98
N GLY A 39 6.99 24.15 6.92
CA GLY A 39 6.43 25.49 7.05
C GLY A 39 5.38 25.83 5.97
N PHE A 40 4.71 24.81 5.42
CA PHE A 40 3.74 25.00 4.35
C PHE A 40 2.45 25.69 4.88
N ILE A 41 2.09 26.83 4.28
CA ILE A 41 0.88 27.58 4.64
C ILE A 41 -0.21 27.36 3.57
N PRO A 42 -1.29 26.64 3.88
CA PRO A 42 -2.37 26.41 2.93
C PRO A 42 -3.09 27.72 2.57
N GLY A 43 -3.10 28.07 1.29
CA GLY A 43 -3.72 29.32 0.79
C GLY A 43 -2.92 30.60 1.09
N GLY A 44 -1.73 30.48 1.68
CA GLY A 44 -0.81 31.59 1.92
C GLY A 44 0.24 31.76 0.82
N ASN A 45 1.10 32.76 0.99
CA ASN A 45 2.28 32.91 0.14
C ASN A 45 3.38 31.95 0.63
N ASN A 46 3.77 31.00 -0.20
CA ASN A 46 4.83 30.03 0.09
C ASN A 46 6.02 30.33 -0.82
N ASP A 47 7.23 30.32 -0.27
CA ASP A 47 8.44 30.44 -1.07
C ASP A 47 8.60 29.22 -2.00
N LYS A 48 9.34 29.41 -3.10
CA LYS A 48 9.55 28.36 -4.12
C LYS A 48 10.13 27.07 -3.51
N ASP A 49 10.99 27.20 -2.51
CA ASP A 49 11.63 26.06 -1.84
C ASP A 49 10.62 25.24 -1.02
N VAL A 50 9.64 25.90 -0.40
CA VAL A 50 8.54 25.26 0.35
C VAL A 50 7.62 24.50 -0.61
N ILE A 51 7.31 25.09 -1.78
CA ILE A 51 6.51 24.43 -2.81
C ILE A 51 7.25 23.21 -3.39
N SER A 52 8.55 23.32 -3.67
CA SER A 52 9.33 22.17 -4.17
C SER A 52 9.41 21.04 -3.13
N SER A 53 9.57 21.38 -1.85
CA SER A 53 9.56 20.41 -0.76
C SER A 53 8.20 19.73 -0.60
N PHE A 54 7.11 20.48 -0.76
CA PHE A 54 5.75 19.94 -0.81
C PHE A 54 5.58 18.93 -1.96
N GLU A 55 6.02 19.26 -3.17
CA GLU A 55 5.95 18.33 -4.32
C GLU A 55 6.74 17.04 -4.05
N MET A 56 7.97 17.17 -3.50
CA MET A 56 8.80 16.02 -3.14
C MET A 56 8.12 15.13 -2.08
N LEU A 57 7.42 15.72 -1.10
CA LEU A 57 6.69 14.97 -0.07
C LEU A 57 5.60 14.07 -0.67
N PHE A 58 4.98 14.46 -1.78
CA PHE A 58 3.97 13.62 -2.45
C PHE A 58 4.58 12.56 -3.37
N ILE A 59 5.74 12.84 -3.98
CA ILE A 59 6.36 11.97 -4.98
C ILE A 59 7.23 10.88 -4.32
N ILE A 60 8.13 11.27 -3.42
CA ILE A 60 9.17 10.39 -2.88
C ILE A 60 8.59 9.19 -2.13
N PRO A 61 7.67 9.36 -1.15
CA PRO A 61 7.12 8.22 -0.42
C PRO A 61 6.43 7.23 -1.35
N ARG A 62 5.63 7.73 -2.31
CA ARG A 62 4.92 6.86 -3.27
C ARG A 62 5.89 6.08 -4.15
N MET A 63 6.97 6.72 -4.59
CA MET A 63 8.02 6.07 -5.38
C MET A 63 8.70 4.95 -4.58
N LEU A 64 9.09 5.23 -3.34
CA LEU A 64 9.74 4.25 -2.46
C LEU A 64 8.84 3.05 -2.16
N PHE A 65 7.56 3.28 -1.80
CA PHE A 65 6.63 2.18 -1.52
C PHE A 65 6.38 1.29 -2.74
N ASN A 66 6.19 1.88 -3.93
CA ASN A 66 6.04 1.08 -5.16
C ASN A 66 7.30 0.26 -5.46
N LEU A 67 8.49 0.82 -5.24
CA LEU A 67 9.74 0.09 -5.45
C LEU A 67 9.85 -1.09 -4.48
N MET A 68 9.51 -0.89 -3.20
CA MET A 68 9.47 -1.98 -2.22
C MET A 68 8.46 -3.06 -2.61
N ILE A 69 7.27 -2.68 -3.06
CA ILE A 69 6.25 -3.62 -3.55
C ILE A 69 6.80 -4.41 -4.76
N ALA A 70 7.45 -3.75 -5.71
CA ALA A 70 8.04 -4.41 -6.87
C ALA A 70 9.08 -5.45 -6.44
N ILE A 71 9.98 -5.10 -5.51
CA ILE A 71 10.98 -6.03 -4.97
C ILE A 71 10.33 -7.24 -4.30
N ILE A 72 9.26 -7.03 -3.52
CA ILE A 72 8.53 -8.12 -2.86
C ILE A 72 7.86 -9.03 -3.89
N ILE A 73 7.23 -8.46 -4.93
CA ILE A 73 6.53 -9.21 -5.98
C ILE A 73 7.51 -10.02 -6.83
N LEU A 74 8.73 -9.53 -7.09
CA LEU A 74 9.74 -10.26 -7.86
C LEU A 74 10.06 -11.65 -7.28
N GLY A 75 9.90 -11.85 -5.96
CA GLY A 75 10.09 -13.14 -5.29
C GLY A 75 8.83 -13.99 -5.15
N PHE A 76 7.69 -13.58 -5.69
CA PHE A 76 6.41 -14.23 -5.40
C PHE A 76 6.21 -15.52 -6.23
N PRO A 77 6.04 -16.70 -5.60
CA PRO A 77 6.08 -18.00 -6.28
C PRO A 77 4.74 -18.42 -6.92
N ILE A 78 3.86 -17.48 -7.25
CA ILE A 78 2.60 -17.78 -7.97
C ILE A 78 2.81 -17.45 -9.43
N ASP A 79 3.26 -18.44 -10.18
CA ASP A 79 3.24 -18.40 -11.63
C ASP A 79 1.85 -18.79 -12.17
N LYS A 80 1.64 -18.56 -13.46
CA LYS A 80 0.38 -18.90 -14.16
C LYS A 80 0.04 -20.38 -13.99
N ALA A 81 1.04 -21.27 -14.06
CA ALA A 81 0.86 -22.71 -13.93
C ALA A 81 0.35 -23.12 -12.54
N ARG A 82 0.88 -22.49 -11.48
CA ARG A 82 0.46 -22.68 -10.10
C ARG A 82 -0.94 -22.16 -9.86
N GLN A 83 -1.29 -21.03 -10.48
CA GLN A 83 -2.63 -20.47 -10.39
C GLN A 83 -3.67 -21.36 -11.08
N GLU A 84 -3.37 -21.87 -12.28
CA GLU A 84 -4.22 -22.83 -13.01
C GLU A 84 -4.38 -24.16 -12.26
N TYR A 85 -3.29 -24.68 -11.67
CA TYR A 85 -3.35 -25.87 -10.82
C TYR A 85 -4.28 -25.65 -9.62
N ASN A 86 -4.12 -24.55 -8.89
CA ASN A 86 -4.95 -24.23 -7.74
C ASN A 86 -6.43 -24.08 -8.15
N ARG A 87 -6.72 -23.50 -9.32
CA ARG A 87 -8.08 -23.37 -9.84
C ARG A 87 -8.73 -24.73 -10.12
N LYS A 88 -8.01 -25.63 -10.80
CA LYS A 88 -8.50 -27.00 -11.07
C LYS A 88 -8.79 -27.78 -9.79
N VAL A 89 -7.96 -27.61 -8.75
CA VAL A 89 -8.18 -28.25 -7.44
C VAL A 89 -9.43 -27.71 -6.73
N ILE A 90 -9.78 -26.44 -6.94
CA ILE A 90 -10.97 -25.80 -6.35
C ILE A 90 -12.24 -26.14 -7.14
N GLU A 91 -12.19 -26.14 -8.48
CA GLU A 91 -13.34 -26.46 -9.36
C GLU A 91 -13.66 -27.96 -9.40
N GLY A 92 -12.68 -28.83 -9.13
CA GLY A 92 -12.87 -30.29 -9.01
C GLY A 92 -13.42 -30.76 -7.66
N ARG A 93 -13.82 -29.83 -6.79
CA ARG A 93 -14.54 -30.07 -5.53
C ARG A 93 -15.94 -29.49 -5.62
#